data_AF-A0ABD3W507-F1
#
_entry.id   AF-A0ABD3W507-F1
#
_cell.length_a   1.000
_cell.length_b   1.000
_cell.length_c   1.000
_cell.angle_alpha   90.00
_cell.angle_beta   90.00
_cell.angle_gamma   90.00
#
_symmetry.space_group_name_H-M   'P 1'
#
loop_
_entity.id
_entity.type
_entity.pdbx_description
1 polymer ?
#
loop_
_entity_poly.entity_id
_entity_poly.type
_entity_poly.pdbx_seq_one_letter_code
_entity_poly.pdbx_strand_id
1 'polypeptide(L)'
;MEYLTELRVTAINIIMEYLAVYLTELRVTAIDIIMEYLAVYLTELRVTAIDIIMEYLAVYLTELRVTAIDIIMEYLAVYLTELRVTAIDIIMEYLAVYLTELRVTDIDIIMEYLAVYLTELRVTDIDIIMEYLAVYLTEFRVTAFDIIMEYLAVYLTELRVTDIDIIIGSVPNRIKSDRY
;
A
#
# COMPACT_ATOMS: atom_id res chain seq x y z
N MET A 1 10.63 32.65 -4.00
CA MET A 1 10.08 31.59 -3.14
C MET A 1 11.16 30.56 -2.97
N GLU A 2 11.68 30.45 -1.75
CA GLU A 2 12.64 29.41 -1.39
C GLU A 2 11.79 28.18 -1.07
N TYR A 3 11.82 27.19 -1.97
CA TYR A 3 11.15 25.92 -1.71
C TYR A 3 12.01 25.16 -0.70
N LEU A 4 11.41 24.69 0.39
CA LEU A 4 12.04 23.69 1.25
C LEU A 4 12.26 22.43 0.42
N THR A 5 13.49 22.23 -0.03
CA THR A 5 13.86 21.06 -0.83
C THR A 5 14.00 19.83 0.06
N GLU A 6 14.51 20.00 1.28
CA GLU A 6 14.70 18.90 2.24
C GLU A 6 14.19 19.28 3.62
N LEU A 7 13.43 18.38 4.26
CA LEU A 7 13.09 18.47 5.67
C LEU A 7 13.68 17.27 6.41
N ARG A 8 14.39 17.54 7.51
CA ARG A 8 14.93 16.53 8.42
C ARG A 8 14.52 16.85 9.84
N VAL A 9 13.65 16.02 10.40
CA VAL A 9 13.09 16.19 11.74
C VAL A 9 13.01 14.85 12.44
N THR A 10 12.88 14.84 13.77
CA THR A 10 12.70 13.59 14.50
C THR A 10 11.25 13.10 14.41
N ALA A 11 10.29 14.00 14.57
CA ALA A 11 8.88 13.66 14.56
C ALA A 11 8.06 14.72 13.81
N ILE A 12 6.96 14.28 13.22
CA ILE A 12 5.90 15.12 12.65
C ILE A 12 4.60 14.66 13.27
N ASN A 13 3.93 15.55 13.99
CA ASN A 13 2.62 15.29 14.58
C ASN A 13 1.64 16.35 14.04
N ILE A 14 0.62 15.92 13.30
CA ILE A 14 -0.33 16.82 12.63
C ILE A 14 -1.74 16.50 13.09
N ILE A 15 -2.44 17.53 13.57
CA ILE A 15 -3.86 17.49 13.88
C ILE A 15 -4.50 18.74 13.27
N MET A 16 -5.21 18.56 12.15
CA MET A 16 -5.90 19.65 11.45
C MET A 16 -6.95 19.07 10.49
N GLU A 17 -7.78 19.90 9.86
CA GLU A 17 -8.78 19.40 8.91
C GLU A 17 -8.17 19.12 7.53
N TYR A 18 -7.40 20.06 6.97
CA TYR A 18 -6.89 20.01 5.59
C TYR A 18 -5.41 20.33 5.52
N LEU A 19 -4.63 19.53 4.77
CA LEU A 19 -3.22 19.81 4.50
C LEU A 19 -2.83 19.38 3.09
N ALA A 20 -2.00 20.20 2.45
CA ALA A 20 -1.27 19.82 1.24
C ALA A 20 0.23 19.99 1.50
N VAL A 21 1.01 18.94 1.23
CA VAL A 21 2.47 18.93 1.41
C VAL A 21 3.16 18.75 0.07
N TYR A 22 4.14 19.60 -0.20
CA TYR A 22 5.03 19.49 -1.36
C TYR A 22 6.48 19.67 -0.89
N LEU A 23 7.28 18.62 -0.97
CA LEU A 23 8.73 18.66 -0.67
C LEU A 23 9.48 17.76 -1.66
N THR A 24 10.79 17.96 -1.82
CA THR A 24 11.61 17.03 -2.60
C THR A 24 12.00 15.84 -1.73
N GLU A 25 12.60 16.07 -0.56
CA GLU A 25 12.94 15.00 0.39
C GLU A 25 12.37 15.27 1.79
N LEU A 26 11.85 14.20 2.40
CA LEU A 26 11.52 14.16 3.82
C LEU A 26 12.24 12.99 4.49
N ARG A 27 13.00 13.29 5.56
CA ARG A 27 13.58 12.29 6.45
C ARG A 27 13.09 12.52 7.86
N VAL A 28 12.41 11.53 8.40
CA VAL A 28 11.79 11.62 9.72
C VAL A 28 11.85 10.29 10.44
N THR A 29 11.80 10.29 11.78
CA THR A 29 11.72 9.03 12.52
C THR A 29 10.28 8.56 12.58
N ALA A 30 9.36 9.41 13.04
CA ALA A 30 7.94 9.10 13.19
C ALA A 30 7.04 10.17 12.56
N ILE A 31 5.95 9.72 11.93
CA ILE A 31 4.88 10.58 11.42
C ILE A 31 3.57 10.10 12.05
N ASP A 32 2.91 10.97 12.80
CA ASP A 32 1.59 10.73 13.39
C ASP A 32 0.61 11.77 12.81
N ILE A 33 -0.43 11.31 12.12
CA ILE A 33 -1.38 12.18 11.42
C ILE A 33 -2.81 11.83 11.82
N ILE A 34 -3.56 12.84 12.27
CA ILE A 34 -5.01 12.78 12.49
C ILE A 34 -5.67 13.94 11.76
N MET A 35 -6.41 13.68 10.69
CA MET A 35 -7.04 14.74 9.90
C MET A 35 -8.17 14.25 8.99
N GLU A 36 -8.90 15.16 8.35
CA GLU A 36 -9.93 14.77 7.36
C GLU A 36 -9.30 14.55 5.97
N TYR A 37 -8.51 15.50 5.47
CA TYR A 37 -8.02 15.48 4.07
C TYR A 37 -6.54 15.82 3.94
N LEU A 38 -5.74 14.88 3.41
CA LEU A 38 -4.32 15.09 3.12
C LEU A 38 -4.00 14.82 1.66
N ALA A 39 -3.26 15.75 1.06
CA ALA A 39 -2.58 15.54 -0.22
C ALA A 39 -1.06 15.64 -0.02
N VAL A 40 -0.33 14.59 -0.39
CA VAL A 40 1.14 14.55 -0.29
C VAL A 40 1.75 14.40 -1.67
N TYR A 41 2.69 15.27 -1.99
CA TYR A 41 3.59 15.13 -3.12
C TYR A 41 5.04 15.18 -2.64
N LEU A 42 5.78 14.07 -2.75
CA LEU A 42 7.22 14.04 -2.45
C LEU A 42 7.99 13.29 -3.53
N THR A 43 9.28 13.58 -3.66
CA THR A 43 10.17 12.73 -4.46
C THR A 43 10.68 11.56 -3.61
N GLU A 44 11.26 11.84 -2.44
CA GLU A 44 11.72 10.81 -1.51
C GLU A 44 11.13 11.00 -0.10
N LEU A 45 10.61 9.91 0.46
CA LEU A 45 10.26 9.80 1.87
C LEU A 45 11.04 8.67 2.52
N ARG A 46 11.80 8.99 3.58
CA ARG A 46 12.44 8.00 4.46
C ARG A 46 11.94 8.19 5.88
N VAL A 47 11.30 7.15 6.39
CA VAL A 47 10.66 7.18 7.69
C VAL A 47 10.83 5.86 8.43
N THR A 48 10.80 5.87 9.76
CA THR A 48 10.81 4.60 10.51
C THR A 48 9.39 4.11 10.66
N ALA A 49 8.49 4.94 11.21
CA ALA A 49 7.09 4.60 11.44
C ALA A 49 6.15 5.70 10.90
N ILE A 50 5.03 5.27 10.32
CA ILE A 50 3.93 6.13 9.89
C ILE A 50 2.64 5.60 10.51
N ASP A 51 1.99 6.44 11.31
CA ASP A 51 0.68 6.16 11.88
C ASP A 51 -0.32 7.20 11.36
N ILE A 52 -1.35 6.75 10.64
CA ILE A 52 -2.33 7.62 10.00
C ILE A 52 -3.76 7.21 10.38
N ILE A 53 -4.52 8.20 10.86
CA ILE A 53 -5.97 8.09 11.06
C ILE A 53 -6.65 9.25 10.32
N MET A 54 -7.37 8.96 9.24
CA MET A 54 -8.01 10.02 8.45
C MET A 54 -9.13 9.54 7.53
N GLU A 55 -9.91 10.47 6.96
CA GLU A 55 -10.96 10.13 5.99
C GLU A 55 -10.37 9.93 4.58
N TYR A 56 -9.63 10.93 4.05
CA TYR A 56 -9.20 10.94 2.64
C TYR A 56 -7.73 11.28 2.46
N LEU A 57 -6.97 10.33 1.89
CA LEU A 57 -5.55 10.53 1.57
C LEU A 57 -5.28 10.34 0.08
N ALA A 58 -4.60 11.32 -0.50
CA ALA A 58 -4.00 11.22 -1.83
C ALA A 58 -2.48 11.35 -1.73
N VAL A 59 -1.76 10.33 -2.18
CA VAL A 59 -0.29 10.28 -2.12
C VAL A 59 0.30 10.11 -3.50
N TYR A 60 1.24 10.99 -3.83
CA TYR A 60 2.14 10.85 -4.97
C TYR A 60 3.58 10.87 -4.46
N LEU A 61 4.29 9.74 -4.56
CA LEU A 61 5.73 9.67 -4.25
C LEU A 61 6.51 8.98 -5.34
N THR A 62 7.78 9.34 -5.51
CA THR A 62 8.68 8.55 -6.36
C THR A 62 9.24 7.37 -5.56
N GLU A 63 9.86 7.64 -4.41
CA GLU A 63 10.41 6.61 -3.53
C GLU A 63 9.88 6.74 -2.10
N LEU A 64 9.40 5.64 -1.54
CA LEU A 64 9.08 5.50 -0.13
C LEU A 64 9.89 4.34 0.49
N ARG A 65 10.63 4.67 1.55
CA ARG A 65 11.32 3.69 2.40
C ARG A 65 10.86 3.85 3.83
N VAL A 66 10.29 2.79 4.36
CA VAL A 66 9.66 2.80 5.68
C VAL A 66 9.90 1.47 6.40
N THR A 67 9.92 1.49 7.72
CA THR A 67 9.97 0.23 8.49
C THR A 67 8.55 -0.28 8.71
N ALA A 68 7.68 0.53 9.33
CA ALA A 68 6.30 0.17 9.62
C ALA A 68 5.32 1.25 9.13
N ILE A 69 4.17 0.82 8.61
CA ILE A 69 3.04 1.67 8.24
C ILE A 69 1.80 1.10 8.89
N ASP A 70 1.12 1.91 9.70
CA ASP A 70 -0.17 1.60 10.29
C ASP A 70 -1.19 2.63 9.82
N ILE A 71 -2.21 2.18 9.08
CA ILE A 71 -3.22 3.05 8.47
C ILE A 71 -4.62 2.62 8.87
N ILE A 72 -5.41 3.58 9.36
CA ILE A 72 -6.86 3.47 9.54
C ILE A 72 -7.54 4.60 8.79
N MET A 73 -8.28 4.27 7.72
CA MET A 73 -8.91 5.32 6.92
C MET A 73 -10.07 4.86 6.02
N GLU A 74 -10.87 5.81 5.52
CA GLU A 74 -11.96 5.50 4.60
C GLU A 74 -11.45 5.33 3.15
N TYR A 75 -10.74 6.34 2.62
CA TYR A 75 -10.39 6.42 1.19
C TYR A 75 -8.93 6.76 0.93
N LEU A 76 -8.19 5.83 0.30
CA LEU A 76 -6.79 6.03 -0.08
C LEU A 76 -6.59 5.90 -1.60
N ALA A 77 -5.95 6.91 -2.17
CA ALA A 77 -5.42 6.87 -3.52
C ALA A 77 -3.90 7.05 -3.49
N VAL A 78 -3.17 6.04 -3.99
CA VAL A 78 -1.70 6.01 -3.94
C VAL A 78 -1.14 5.85 -5.35
N TYR A 79 -0.20 6.73 -5.70
CA TYR A 79 0.68 6.57 -6.84
C TYR A 79 2.12 6.57 -6.34
N LEU A 80 2.82 5.43 -6.45
CA LEU A 80 4.25 5.37 -6.15
C LEU A 80 5.03 4.65 -7.26
N THR A 81 6.28 5.06 -7.44
CA THR A 81 7.19 4.31 -8.33
C THR A 81 7.82 3.15 -7.57
N GLU A 82 8.49 3.42 -6.45
CA GLU A 82 9.11 2.41 -5.61
C GLU A 82 8.63 2.49 -4.16
N LEU A 83 8.20 1.36 -3.62
CA LEU A 83 7.87 1.20 -2.21
C LEU A 83 8.69 0.06 -1.60
N ARG A 84 9.42 0.37 -0.52
CA ARG A 84 10.17 -0.60 0.29
C ARG A 84 9.74 -0.48 1.74
N VAL A 85 9.10 -1.53 2.25
CA VAL A 85 8.56 -1.57 3.62
C VAL A 85 8.99 -2.85 4.32
N THR A 86 9.07 -2.83 5.65
CA THR A 86 9.18 -4.08 6.42
C THR A 86 7.78 -4.62 6.68
N ALA A 87 6.94 -3.88 7.39
CA ALA A 87 5.57 -4.26 7.72
C ALA A 87 4.54 -3.19 7.31
N ILE A 88 3.39 -3.64 6.81
CA ILE A 88 2.26 -2.80 6.45
C ILE A 88 1.00 -3.38 7.11
N ASP A 89 0.34 -2.59 7.96
CA ASP A 89 -0.94 -2.92 8.57
C ASP A 89 -1.98 -1.89 8.13
N ILE A 90 -3.02 -2.34 7.42
CA ILE A 90 -4.04 -1.46 6.86
C ILE A 90 -5.44 -1.93 7.23
N ILE A 91 -6.23 -1.01 7.77
CA ILE A 91 -7.68 -1.15 7.95
C ILE A 91 -8.37 -0.03 7.20
N MET A 92 -9.15 -0.36 6.16
CA MET A 92 -9.79 0.67 5.35
C MET A 92 -10.99 0.24 4.53
N GLU A 93 -11.80 1.18 4.06
CA GLU A 93 -12.93 0.85 3.18
C GLU A 93 -12.48 0.71 1.71
N TYR A 94 -11.80 1.73 1.17
CA TYR A 94 -11.51 1.82 -0.28
C TYR A 94 -10.05 2.18 -0.59
N LEU A 95 -9.33 1.27 -1.25
CA LEU A 95 -7.96 1.49 -1.72
C LEU A 95 -7.85 1.42 -3.24
N ALA A 96 -7.26 2.46 -3.81
CA ALA A 96 -6.78 2.46 -5.19
C ALA A 96 -5.26 2.69 -5.21
N VAL A 97 -4.52 1.71 -5.71
CA VAL A 97 -3.05 1.73 -5.72
C VAL A 97 -2.52 1.55 -7.14
N TYR A 98 -1.67 2.47 -7.56
CA TYR A 98 -0.80 2.33 -8.72
C TYR A 98 0.65 2.32 -8.26
N LEU A 99 1.33 1.21 -8.51
CA LEU A 99 2.68 0.97 -8.04
C LEU A 99 3.54 0.35 -9.15
N THR A 100 4.78 0.79 -9.31
CA THR A 100 5.70 0.11 -10.25
C THR A 100 6.39 -1.05 -9.55
N GLU A 101 7.10 -0.79 -8.46
CA GLU A 101 7.76 -1.82 -7.65
C GLU A 101 7.32 -1.75 -6.19
N LEU A 102 6.90 -2.90 -5.66
CA LEU A 102 6.62 -3.11 -4.24
C LEU A 102 7.51 -4.22 -3.68
N ARG A 103 8.26 -3.89 -2.62
CA ARG A 103 9.04 -4.85 -1.83
C ARG A 103 8.66 -4.74 -0.37
N VAL A 104 8.08 -5.80 0.18
CA VAL A 104 7.62 -5.83 1.58
C VAL A 104 8.06 -7.12 2.24
N THR A 105 8.23 -7.13 3.56
CA THR A 105 8.38 -8.39 4.29
C THR A 105 6.99 -8.94 4.57
N ASP A 106 6.18 -8.19 5.31
CA ASP A 106 4.87 -8.61 5.81
C ASP A 106 3.78 -7.58 5.45
N ILE A 107 2.63 -8.05 5.01
CA ILE A 107 1.46 -7.24 4.67
C ILE A 107 0.22 -7.84 5.32
N ASP A 108 -0.43 -7.08 6.20
CA ASP A 108 -1.72 -7.42 6.80
C ASP A 108 -2.77 -6.38 6.39
N ILE A 109 -3.81 -6.82 5.69
CA ILE A 109 -4.85 -5.91 5.16
C ILE A 109 -6.24 -6.42 5.51
N ILE A 110 -7.05 -5.54 6.08
CA ILE A 110 -8.50 -5.73 6.26
C ILE A 110 -9.22 -4.60 5.54
N MET A 111 -10.01 -4.92 4.52
CA MET A 111 -10.69 -3.88 3.75
C MET A 111 -11.90 -4.32 2.94
N GLU A 112 -12.77 -3.39 2.54
CA GLU A 112 -13.92 -3.74 1.70
C GLU A 112 -13.55 -3.86 0.22
N TYR A 113 -12.88 -2.83 -0.35
CA TYR A 113 -12.64 -2.73 -1.79
C TYR A 113 -11.20 -2.37 -2.15
N LEU A 114 -10.51 -3.27 -2.87
CA LEU A 114 -9.16 -3.05 -3.38
C LEU A 114 -9.09 -3.05 -4.89
N ALA A 115 -8.51 -1.99 -5.45
CA ALA A 115 -8.05 -1.93 -6.82
C ALA A 115 -6.54 -1.70 -6.87
N VAL A 116 -5.78 -2.66 -7.40
CA VAL A 116 -4.33 -2.59 -7.51
C VAL A 116 -3.89 -2.73 -8.96
N TYR A 117 -3.02 -1.82 -9.38
CA TYR A 117 -2.18 -1.99 -10.56
C TYR A 117 -0.72 -2.01 -10.11
N LEU A 118 -0.05 -3.14 -10.32
CA LEU A 118 1.36 -3.31 -9.97
C LEU A 118 2.17 -3.93 -11.11
N THR A 119 3.39 -3.46 -11.31
CA THR A 119 4.31 -4.09 -12.26
C THR A 119 5.07 -5.23 -11.61
N GLU A 120 5.79 -4.97 -10.51
CA GLU A 120 6.51 -5.99 -9.74
C GLU A 120 6.13 -5.98 -8.27
N LEU A 121 5.68 -7.13 -7.77
CA LEU A 121 5.41 -7.37 -6.35
C LEU A 121 6.36 -8.45 -5.82
N ARG A 122 7.08 -8.14 -4.74
CA ARG A 122 7.93 -9.09 -4.00
C ARG A 122 7.62 -8.99 -2.51
N VAL A 123 7.04 -10.04 -1.95
CA VAL A 123 6.66 -10.08 -0.54
C VAL A 123 7.11 -11.38 0.11
N THR A 124 7.36 -11.39 1.41
CA THR A 124 7.57 -12.65 2.14
C THR A 124 6.21 -13.22 2.46
N ASP A 125 5.44 -12.53 3.30
CA ASP A 125 4.15 -13.00 3.80
C ASP A 125 3.05 -11.95 3.56
N ILE A 126 1.86 -12.40 3.17
CA ILE A 126 0.69 -11.55 2.91
C ILE A 126 -0.53 -12.24 3.51
N ASP A 127 -1.24 -11.52 4.38
CA ASP A 127 -2.54 -11.90 4.91
C ASP A 127 -3.59 -10.82 4.55
N ILE A 128 -4.62 -11.21 3.79
CA ILE A 128 -5.65 -10.28 3.33
C ILE A 128 -7.04 -10.80 3.64
N ILE A 129 -7.88 -9.95 4.23
CA ILE A 129 -9.32 -10.18 4.39
C ILE A 129 -10.07 -9.05 3.69
N MET A 130 -10.90 -9.39 2.70
CA MET A 130 -11.65 -8.37 1.98
C MET A 130 -12.92 -8.82 1.28
N GLU A 131 -13.80 -7.90 0.90
CA GLU A 131 -14.98 -8.27 0.12
C GLU A 131 -14.65 -8.37 -1.38
N TYR A 132 -14.03 -7.33 -1.95
CA TYR A 132 -13.79 -7.21 -3.38
C TYR A 132 -12.31 -6.94 -3.71
N LEU A 133 -11.74 -7.78 -4.56
CA LEU A 133 -10.39 -7.64 -5.06
C LEU A 133 -10.35 -7.51 -6.59
N ALA A 134 -9.78 -6.41 -7.08
CA ALA A 134 -9.42 -6.21 -8.48
C ALA A 134 -7.91 -5.94 -8.60
N VAL A 135 -7.18 -6.85 -9.25
CA VAL A 135 -5.72 -6.78 -9.33
C VAL A 135 -5.24 -6.96 -10.77
N TYR A 136 -4.34 -6.07 -11.18
CA TYR A 136 -3.51 -6.22 -12.37
C TYR A 136 -2.05 -6.28 -11.92
N LEU A 137 -1.38 -7.40 -12.20
CA LEU A 137 0.00 -7.67 -11.84
C LEU A 137 0.80 -8.19 -13.04
N THR A 138 2.03 -7.70 -13.23
CA THR A 138 2.93 -8.28 -14.24
C THR A 138 3.77 -9.40 -13.62
N GLU A 139 4.58 -9.09 -12.60
CA GLU A 139 5.33 -10.09 -11.84
C GLU A 139 4.87 -10.12 -10.39
N PHE A 140 4.48 -11.29 -9.90
CA PHE A 140 4.15 -11.51 -8.50
C PHE A 140 5.01 -12.61 -7.89
N ARG A 141 5.76 -12.27 -6.85
CA ARG A 141 6.63 -13.18 -6.10
C ARG A 141 6.31 -13.09 -4.61
N VAL A 142 5.89 -14.21 -4.02
CA VAL A 142 5.51 -14.28 -2.61
C VAL A 142 5.97 -15.59 -1.99
N THR A 143 6.29 -15.59 -0.69
CA THR A 143 6.61 -16.83 0.02
C THR A 143 5.32 -17.47 0.52
N ALA A 144 4.57 -16.80 1.41
CA ALA A 144 3.25 -17.21 1.86
C ALA A 144 2.19 -16.16 1.47
N PHE A 145 1.04 -16.63 0.99
CA PHE A 145 -0.07 -15.76 0.58
C PHE A 145 -1.39 -16.36 1.03
N ASP A 146 -2.00 -15.75 2.04
CA ASP A 146 -3.30 -16.13 2.57
C ASP A 146 -4.31 -15.03 2.29
N ILE A 147 -5.43 -15.39 1.67
CA ILE A 147 -6.49 -14.43 1.37
C ILE A 147 -7.89 -15.01 1.57
N ILE A 148 -8.75 -14.19 2.17
CA ILE A 148 -10.17 -14.46 2.33
C ILE A 148 -10.95 -13.37 1.58
N MET A 149 -11.80 -13.78 0.64
CA MET A 149 -12.62 -12.81 -0.10
C MET A 149 -13.96 -13.32 -0.64
N GLU A 150 -14.84 -12.39 -1.02
CA GLU A 150 -16.10 -12.73 -1.71
C GLU A 150 -15.95 -12.68 -3.24
N TYR A 151 -15.27 -11.66 -3.77
CA TYR A 151 -15.16 -11.42 -5.20
C TYR A 151 -13.73 -11.16 -5.63
N LEU A 152 -13.32 -11.83 -6.71
CA LEU A 152 -11.97 -11.77 -7.26
C LEU A 152 -11.96 -11.51 -8.76
N ALA A 153 -11.21 -10.48 -9.17
CA ALA A 153 -10.81 -10.23 -10.55
C ALA A 153 -9.29 -10.04 -10.61
N VAL A 154 -8.57 -10.98 -11.24
CA VAL A 154 -7.11 -10.93 -11.36
C VAL A 154 -6.68 -11.02 -12.81
N TYR A 155 -5.77 -10.14 -13.19
CA TYR A 155 -4.91 -10.28 -14.35
C TYR A 155 -3.47 -10.42 -13.87
N LEU A 156 -2.81 -11.53 -14.19
CA LEU A 156 -1.45 -11.83 -13.77
C LEU A 156 -0.64 -12.43 -14.93
N THR A 157 0.54 -11.88 -15.20
CA THR A 157 1.45 -12.43 -16.24
C THR A 157 2.37 -13.52 -15.67
N GLU A 158 3.03 -13.27 -14.54
CA GLU A 158 3.95 -14.21 -13.90
C GLU A 158 3.69 -14.36 -12.40
N LEU A 159 3.52 -15.61 -11.93
CA LEU A 159 3.36 -15.96 -10.52
C LEU A 159 4.51 -16.84 -10.03
N ARG A 160 5.09 -16.49 -8.89
CA ARG A 160 5.97 -17.37 -8.10
C ARG A 160 5.52 -17.34 -6.65
N VAL A 161 4.98 -18.45 -6.17
CA VAL A 161 4.50 -18.61 -4.80
C VAL A 161 5.04 -19.91 -4.21
N THR A 162 5.42 -19.89 -2.94
CA THR A 162 5.82 -21.12 -2.22
C THR A 162 4.59 -21.77 -1.61
N ASP A 163 3.83 -21.03 -0.82
CA ASP A 163 2.62 -21.48 -0.14
C ASP A 163 1.46 -20.49 -0.37
N ILE A 164 0.26 -21.01 -0.63
CA ILE A 164 -0.92 -20.22 -0.96
C ILE A 164 -2.19 -20.82 -0.37
N ASP A 165 -2.94 -20.03 0.40
CA ASP A 165 -4.31 -20.33 0.82
C ASP A 165 -5.27 -19.25 0.30
N ILE A 166 -6.36 -19.69 -0.33
CA ILE A 166 -7.37 -18.80 -0.90
C ILE A 166 -8.75 -19.32 -0.51
N ILE A 167 -9.45 -18.55 0.31
CA ILE A 167 -10.85 -18.81 0.68
C ILE A 167 -11.73 -17.83 -0.06
N ILE A 168 -12.59 -18.35 -0.95
CA ILE A 168 -13.58 -17.56 -1.68
C ILE A 168 -15.00 -17.99 -1.29
N GLY A 169 -15.84 -17.02 -0.91
CA GLY A 169 -17.25 -17.24 -0.62
C GLY A 169 -18.03 -17.77 -1.84
N SER A 170 -18.71 -18.92 -1.66
CA SER A 170 -19.71 -19.56 -2.54
C SER A 170 -19.55 -19.44 -4.08
N VAL A 171 -18.59 -20.20 -4.66
CA VAL A 171 -18.65 -21.02 -5.91
C VAL A 171 -17.22 -21.16 -6.49
N PRO A 172 -16.75 -22.37 -6.87
CA PRO A 172 -15.37 -22.59 -7.32
C PRO A 172 -15.13 -22.05 -8.72
N ASN A 173 -14.22 -21.08 -8.88
CA ASN A 173 -13.74 -20.66 -10.21
C ASN A 173 -12.30 -21.13 -10.46
N ARG A 174 -12.12 -21.79 -11.62
CA ARG A 174 -10.85 -22.35 -12.10
C ARG A 174 -9.90 -21.24 -12.53
N ILE A 175 -8.75 -21.10 -11.87
CA ILE A 175 -7.61 -20.39 -12.44
C ILE A 175 -7.02 -21.27 -13.56
N LYS A 176 -7.09 -20.81 -14.81
CA LYS A 176 -6.33 -21.39 -15.91
C LYS A 176 -4.89 -20.90 -15.81
N SER A 177 -4.00 -21.77 -15.35
CA SER A 177 -2.56 -21.58 -15.50
C SER A 177 -2.17 -22.08 -16.89
N ASP A 178 -1.87 -21.16 -17.81
CA ASP A 178 -1.07 -21.48 -18.98
C ASP A 178 0.40 -21.33 -18.56
N ARG A 179 1.07 -22.48 -18.38
CA ARG A 179 2.52 -22.54 -18.15
C ARG A 179 3.27 -22.20 -19.43
N TYR A 180 4.20 -21.24 -19.37
CA TYR A 180 5.36 -21.15 -20.25
C TYR A 180 6.60 -20.77 -19.43
#